data_AF-A0A536X415-F1
#
_entry.id   AF-A0A536X415-F1
#
_cell.length_a   1.000
_cell.length_b   1.000
_cell.length_c   1.000
_cell.angle_alpha   90.00
_cell.angle_beta   90.00
_cell.angle_gamma   90.00
#
_symmetry.space_group_name_H-M   'P 1'
#
loop_
_entity.id
_entity.type
_entity.pdbx_description
1 polymer ?
#
loop_
_entity_poly.entity_id
_entity_poly.type
_entity_poly.pdbx_seq_one_letter_code
_entity_poly.pdbx_strand_id
1 'polypeptide(L)' 'MERSSWRSRSFQGSRQAYGRLEERGSWNTRITPDLAEFIAAQTSIFIGTANKEGQPYIQHRGGPRGSLRVLDDQLIGFA' A
#
# COMPACT_ATOMS: atom_id res chain seq x y z
N MET A 1 -38.06 9.42 5.87
CA MET A 1 -37.25 10.21 4.93
C MET A 1 -35.81 10.17 5.39
N GLU A 2 -34.79 9.72 4.68
CA GLU A 2 -34.61 8.73 3.63
C GLU A 2 -33.13 8.33 3.81
N ARG A 3 -32.86 7.04 4.06
CA ARG A 3 -31.50 6.53 4.28
C ARG A 3 -30.82 6.45 2.91
N SER A 4 -29.96 7.41 2.58
CA SER A 4 -29.16 7.35 1.36
C SER A 4 -28.14 6.23 1.47
N SER A 5 -28.54 5.09 0.90
CA SER A 5 -27.74 3.91 0.57
C SER A 5 -26.60 4.30 -0.37
N TRP A 6 -25.39 4.39 0.17
CA TRP A 6 -24.19 4.37 -0.64
C TRP A 6 -24.02 2.96 -1.18
N ARG A 7 -24.54 2.72 -2.39
CA ARG A 7 -24.30 1.51 -3.17
C ARG A 7 -22.79 1.34 -3.33
N SER A 8 -22.27 0.29 -2.73
CA SER A 8 -20.92 -0.22 -2.89
C SER A 8 -20.63 -0.38 -4.39
N ARG A 9 -19.87 0.56 -4.94
CA ARG A 9 -19.37 0.49 -6.31
C ARG A 9 -18.12 -0.38 -6.25
N SER A 10 -18.28 -1.65 -6.63
CA SER A 10 -17.20 -2.62 -6.82
C SER A 10 -16.12 -1.98 -7.70
N PHE A 11 -14.93 -1.76 -7.14
CA PHE A 11 -13.85 -1.06 -7.83
C PHE A 11 -13.25 -1.98 -8.91
N GLN A 12 -13.79 -1.84 -10.13
CA GLN A 12 -13.13 -1.96 -11.43
C GLN A 12 -11.87 -2.84 -11.49
N GLY A 13 -12.01 -4.09 -11.94
CA GLY A 13 -11.04 -4.86 -12.76
C GLY A 13 -9.62 -5.14 -12.25
N SER A 14 -9.11 -4.42 -11.26
CA SER A 14 -7.73 -4.48 -10.77
C SER A 14 -7.43 -5.82 -10.11
N ARG A 15 -8.39 -6.37 -9.36
CA ARG A 15 -8.26 -7.68 -8.71
C ARG A 15 -8.03 -8.82 -9.71
N GLN A 16 -8.68 -8.78 -10.89
CA GLN A 16 -8.47 -9.78 -11.94
C GLN A 16 -7.11 -9.64 -12.64
N ALA A 17 -6.56 -8.42 -12.70
CA ALA A 17 -5.21 -8.19 -13.21
C ALA A 17 -4.14 -8.72 -12.23
N TYR A 18 -4.35 -8.52 -10.93
CA TYR A 18 -3.44 -9.01 -9.88
C TYR A 18 -3.57 -10.52 -9.61
N GLY A 19 -4.75 -11.12 -9.78
CA GLY A 19 -4.96 -12.56 -9.59
C GLY A 19 -4.11 -13.43 -10.52
N ARG A 20 -3.86 -12.99 -11.76
CA ARG A 20 -2.97 -13.69 -12.71
C ARG A 20 -1.49 -13.68 -12.29
N LEU A 21 -1.08 -12.73 -11.46
CA LEU A 21 0.26 -12.69 -10.85
C LEU A 21 0.31 -13.60 -9.60
N GLU A 22 -0.75 -13.63 -8.80
CA GLU A 22 -0.88 -14.56 -7.66
C GLU A 22 -0.82 -16.04 -8.10
N GLU A 23 -1.46 -16.39 -9.22
CA GLU A 23 -1.46 -17.74 -9.79
C GLU A 23 -0.08 -18.21 -10.32
N ARG A 24 0.83 -17.29 -10.64
CA ARG A 24 2.14 -17.59 -11.27
C ARG A 24 3.28 -17.85 -10.28
N GLY A 25 3.00 -17.83 -8.98
CA GLY A 25 3.99 -18.06 -7.94
C GLY A 25 4.33 -16.76 -7.23
N SER A 26 4.06 -16.79 -5.91
CA SER A 26 4.31 -15.78 -4.86
C SER A 26 4.89 -14.44 -5.30
N TRP A 27 4.19 -13.37 -4.90
CA TRP A 27 4.76 -12.04 -4.84
C TRP A 27 6.03 -12.06 -3.99
N ASN A 28 7.08 -11.37 -4.44
CA ASN A 28 8.29 -11.24 -3.63
C ASN A 28 7.95 -10.42 -2.38
N THR A 29 8.06 -11.04 -1.21
CA THR A 29 7.74 -10.46 0.08
C THR A 29 8.96 -9.92 0.81
N ARG A 30 10.16 -10.04 0.20
CA ARG A 30 11.41 -9.52 0.75
C ARG A 30 11.84 -8.23 0.08
N ILE A 31 12.31 -7.31 0.89
CA ILE A 31 12.94 -6.06 0.50
C ILE A 31 14.37 -6.38 0.07
N THR A 32 14.63 -6.26 -1.23
CA THR A 32 15.97 -6.42 -1.79
C THR A 32 16.84 -5.20 -1.47
N PRO A 33 18.19 -5.31 -1.58
CA PRO A 33 19.08 -4.17 -1.38
C PRO A 33 18.72 -2.96 -2.24
N ASP A 34 18.44 -3.16 -3.53
CA ASP A 34 18.05 -2.08 -4.44
C ASP A 34 16.72 -1.42 -4.03
N LEU A 35 15.76 -2.21 -3.54
CA LEU A 35 14.50 -1.68 -3.04
C LEU A 35 14.70 -0.90 -1.73
N ALA A 36 15.60 -1.36 -0.87
CA ALA A 36 15.92 -0.65 0.37
C ALA A 36 16.56 0.73 0.10
N GLU A 37 17.48 0.82 -0.87
CA GLU A 37 18.06 2.09 -1.31
C GLU A 37 17.00 3.02 -1.89
N PHE A 38 16.11 2.48 -2.73
CA PHE A 38 14.98 3.24 -3.25
C PHE A 38 14.10 3.78 -2.11
N ILE A 39 13.69 2.92 -1.16
CA ILE A 39 12.85 3.31 -0.01
C ILE A 39 13.55 4.43 0.80
N ALA A 40 14.83 4.28 1.12
CA ALA A 40 15.58 5.24 1.92
C ALA A 40 15.76 6.62 1.23
N ALA A 41 15.63 6.68 -0.10
CA ALA A 41 15.70 7.92 -0.84
C ALA A 41 14.40 8.74 -0.80
N GLN A 42 13.27 8.14 -0.42
CA GLN A 42 11.97 8.80 -0.49
C GLN A 42 11.77 9.82 0.64
N THR A 43 11.19 10.95 0.27
CA THR A 43 10.83 12.05 1.19
C THR A 43 9.32 12.24 1.30
N SER A 44 8.55 11.44 0.57
CA SER A 44 7.09 11.51 0.52
C SER A 44 6.52 10.13 0.24
N ILE A 45 5.49 9.76 0.99
CA ILE A 45 4.78 8.49 0.85
C ILE A 45 3.27 8.70 0.91
N PHE A 46 2.53 7.73 0.36
CA PHE A 46 1.10 7.59 0.55
C PHE A 46 0.84 6.26 1.26
N ILE A 47 0.09 6.30 2.36
CA ILE A 47 -0.33 5.12 3.12
C ILE A 47 -1.81 4.90 2.87
N GLY A 48 -2.14 3.76 2.26
CA GLY A 48 -3.52 3.33 2.04
C GLY A 48 -3.95 2.32 3.10
N THR A 49 -5.08 2.58 3.74
CA THR A 49 -5.74 1.61 4.62
C THR A 49 -7.18 1.40 4.17
N ALA A 50 -7.80 0.33 4.66
CA ALA A 50 -9.24 0.14 4.55
C ALA A 50 -9.79 -0.29 5.90
N ASN A 51 -11.00 0.16 6.24
CA ASN A 51 -11.71 -0.36 7.40
C ASN A 51 -12.26 -1.77 7.12
N LYS A 52 -12.93 -2.37 8.11
CA LYS A 52 -13.51 -3.71 7.99
C LYS A 52 -14.58 -3.79 6.89
N GLU A 53 -15.24 -2.66 6.62
CA GLU A 53 -16.25 -2.50 5.57
C GLU A 53 -15.63 -2.28 4.18
N GLY A 54 -14.29 -2.28 4.07
CA GLY A 54 -13.55 -2.14 2.82
C GLY A 54 -13.51 -0.72 2.27
N GLN A 55 -13.89 0.28 3.07
CA GLN A 55 -13.85 1.68 2.67
C GLN A 55 -12.40 2.18 2.73
N PRO A 56 -11.86 2.71 1.62
CA PRO A 56 -10.46 3.11 1.55
C PRO A 56 -10.21 4.45 2.23
N TYR A 57 -9.01 4.60 2.78
CA TYR A 57 -8.45 5.85 3.27
C TYR A 57 -7.00 5.99 2.79
N ILE A 58 -6.61 7.19 2.39
CA ILE A 58 -5.25 7.51 1.95
C ILE A 58 -4.73 8.67 2.79
N GLN A 59 -3.54 8.49 3.36
CA GLN A 59 -2.80 9.54 4.04
C GLN A 59 -1.51 9.83 3.30
N HIS A 60 -1.28 11.10 2.97
CA HIS A 60 0.02 11.58 2.53
C HIS A 60 0.91 11.86 3.75
N ARG A 61 2.17 11.43 3.69
CA ARG A 61 3.21 11.80 4.67
C ARG A 61 4.45 12.28 3.94
N GLY A 62 4.82 13.53 4.15
CA GLY A 62 6.08 14.11 3.73
C GLY A 62 7.05 14.26 4.90
N GLY A 63 8.36 14.24 4.61
CA GLY A 63 9.40 14.45 5.62
C GLY A 63 10.80 14.55 5.01
N PRO A 64 11.82 14.91 5.81
CA PRO A 64 13.20 14.86 5.36
C PRO A 64 13.62 13.42 5.03
N ARG A 65 14.69 13.26 4.24
CA ARG A 65 15.26 11.93 3.93
C ARG A 65 15.53 11.16 5.21
N GLY A 66 15.17 9.88 5.23
CA GLY A 66 15.31 9.01 6.39
C GLY A 66 14.13 9.00 7.37
N SER A 67 13.01 9.68 7.05
CA SER A 67 11.72 9.48 7.74
C SER A 67 11.15 8.08 7.47
N LEU A 68 11.45 7.51 6.29
CA LEU A 68 11.16 6.13 5.91
C LEU A 68 12.43 5.29 6.03
N ARG A 69 12.36 4.14 6.71
CA ARG A 69 13.51 3.27 6.98
C ARG A 69 13.16 1.81 6.80
N VAL A 70 14.05 1.06 6.17
CA VAL A 70 14.00 -0.41 6.19
C VAL A 70 14.62 -0.87 7.51
N LEU A 71 13.85 -1.61 8.30
CA LEU A 71 14.28 -2.14 9.60
C LEU A 71 14.79 -3.58 9.49
N ASP A 72 14.19 -4.36 8.60
CA ASP A 72 14.62 -5.69 8.18
C ASP A 72 14.11 -5.98 6.75
N ASP A 73 14.32 -7.18 6.24
CA ASP A 73 13.93 -7.54 4.87
C ASP A 73 12.41 -7.67 4.66
N GLN A 74 11.58 -7.47 5.68
CA GLN A 74 10.11 -7.47 5.60
C GLN A 74 9.45 -6.30 6.36
N LEU A 75 10.23 -5.42 6.99
CA LEU A 75 9.74 -4.39 7.87
C LEU A 75 10.23 -3.01 7.46
N ILE A 76 9.26 -2.09 7.34
CA ILE A 76 9.50 -0.68 7.05
C ILE A 76 8.97 0.15 8.23
N GLY A 77 9.83 0.99 8.80
CA GLY A 77 9.46 1.99 9.80
C GLY A 77 9.24 3.36 9.16
N PHE A 78 8.29 4.12 9.70
CA PHE A 78 8.03 5.51 9.33
C PHE A 78 7.58 6.32 10.56
N ALA A 79 7.90 7.62 10.58
CA ALA A 79 7.45 8.59 11.59
C ALA A 79 6.96 9.87 10.91
#